data_AF-A0A8T4UY58-F1
#
_entry.id   AF-A0A8T4UY58-F1
#
_cell.length_a   1.000
_cell.length_b   1.000
_cell.length_c   1.000
_cell.angle_alpha   90.00
_cell.angle_beta   90.00
_cell.angle_gamma   90.00
#
_symmetry.space_group_name_H-M   'P 1'
#
loop_
_entity.id
_entity.type
_entity.pdbx_description
1 polymer ?
#
loop_
_entity_poly.entity_id
_entity_poly.type
_entity_poly.pdbx_seq_one_letter_code
_entity_poly.pdbx_strand_id
1 'polypeptide(L)'
;MGLKKIWNKAKLPLKIIGIPLILLHLGTQSYYLARNYHEFFRPSKTSQAFEKRFGFKIYNLEKSKIGSDKIYNLLLKENLESRLDIKYIEVVNKNYFKKSFFQQLTEFFIDGYVGHYQGNRIFLIEDANEKLWHHEIKHSKFYKVRKVNPELKKQWIELSLDENGNNSYLKPERSIFSRFKLLGKVVNKYYPSEKNLSLGFVSNYARTNLDEDIAELCSKIEVEPLFFETQLKNEKIMKKIEFAQKQKLIPPEFIDYLNLRKTDYSRLTKEKLNEKEAVYFLDQSKEFLNKYPSSVYAQQIINFRGKVLEGSITSDNKKEFLEKAVSEYLSGLRGDYKDKIFYCDLLESISRCYKALKNKEFEDFYNSLLQKEYYLKELSFLKK
;
A
#
# COMPACT_ATOMS: atom_id res chain seq x y z
N MET A 1 54.22 35.67 15.04
CA MET A 1 53.41 36.44 14.06
C MET A 1 52.67 35.57 13.02
N GLY A 2 52.47 34.25 13.24
CA GLY A 2 51.96 33.30 12.21
C GLY A 2 50.49 32.89 12.31
N LEU A 3 49.92 32.73 13.50
CA LEU A 3 48.55 32.18 13.67
C LEU A 3 47.43 33.15 13.26
N LYS A 4 47.59 34.47 13.52
CA LYS A 4 46.62 35.50 13.11
C LYS A 4 46.48 35.64 11.59
N LYS A 5 47.59 35.48 10.84
CA LYS A 5 47.58 35.49 9.36
C LYS A 5 46.93 34.24 8.77
N ILE A 6 47.16 33.08 9.36
CA ILE A 6 46.53 31.81 8.95
C ILE A 6 45.02 31.85 9.25
N TRP A 7 44.60 32.35 10.41
CA TRP A 7 43.19 32.49 10.77
C TRP A 7 42.44 33.51 9.89
N ASN A 8 43.09 34.63 9.54
CA ASN A 8 42.52 35.60 8.59
C ASN A 8 42.48 35.06 7.15
N LYS A 9 43.46 34.24 6.73
CA LYS A 9 43.43 33.54 5.44
C LYS A 9 42.38 32.44 5.37
N ALA A 10 42.05 31.78 6.48
CA ALA A 10 40.98 30.78 6.57
C ALA A 10 39.57 31.42 6.64
N LYS A 11 39.45 32.64 7.18
CA LYS A 11 38.19 33.44 7.15
C LYS A 11 37.84 33.95 5.76
N LEU A 12 38.83 34.15 4.88
CA LEU A 12 38.62 34.66 3.52
C LEU A 12 37.80 33.70 2.64
N PRO A 13 38.11 32.38 2.52
CA PRO A 13 37.25 31.43 1.82
C PRO A 13 35.91 31.22 2.54
N LEU A 14 35.85 31.30 3.88
CA LEU A 14 34.61 31.24 4.65
C LEU A 14 33.67 32.42 4.35
N LYS A 15 34.19 33.62 4.11
CA LYS A 15 33.39 34.79 3.72
C LYS A 15 33.08 34.82 2.22
N ILE A 16 34.04 34.48 1.37
CA ILE A 16 33.89 34.54 -0.10
C ILE A 16 33.05 33.38 -0.64
N ILE A 17 33.13 32.19 -0.03
CA ILE A 17 32.40 31.00 -0.48
C ILE A 17 31.21 30.72 0.46
N GLY A 18 31.39 30.90 1.77
CA GLY A 18 30.34 30.60 2.75
C GLY A 18 29.15 31.55 2.69
N ILE A 19 29.34 32.86 2.48
CA ILE A 19 28.22 33.81 2.37
C ILE A 19 27.38 33.53 1.11
N PRO A 20 27.96 33.36 -0.10
CA PRO A 20 27.19 32.95 -1.27
C PRO A 20 26.47 31.60 -1.09
N LEU A 21 27.08 30.61 -0.45
CA LEU A 21 26.41 29.33 -0.16
C LEU A 21 25.22 29.50 0.79
N ILE A 22 25.36 30.34 1.84
CA ILE A 22 24.26 30.66 2.76
C ILE A 22 23.15 31.41 2.03
N LEU A 23 23.48 32.41 1.21
CA LEU A 23 22.49 33.16 0.43
C LEU A 23 21.80 32.29 -0.62
N LEU A 24 22.53 31.42 -1.31
CA LEU A 24 21.97 30.44 -2.25
C LEU A 24 21.04 29.46 -1.52
N HIS A 25 21.43 29.02 -0.32
CA HIS A 25 20.61 28.18 0.53
C HIS A 25 19.33 28.90 0.97
N LEU A 26 19.42 30.13 1.47
CA LEU A 26 18.25 30.94 1.87
C LEU A 26 17.34 31.26 0.68
N GLY A 27 17.92 31.54 -0.50
CA GLY A 27 17.17 31.78 -1.73
C GLY A 27 16.40 30.53 -2.18
N THR A 28 17.05 29.37 -2.18
CA THR A 28 16.37 28.09 -2.46
C THR A 28 15.29 27.79 -1.42
N GLN A 29 15.56 27.98 -0.13
CA GLN A 29 14.55 27.81 0.92
C GLN A 29 13.33 28.73 0.74
N SER A 30 13.56 29.99 0.42
CA SER A 30 12.49 30.97 0.19
C SER A 30 11.65 30.60 -1.03
N TYR A 31 12.29 30.12 -2.11
CA TYR A 31 11.59 29.62 -3.30
C TYR A 31 10.69 28.42 -2.99
N TYR A 32 11.19 27.41 -2.25
CA TYR A 32 10.38 26.23 -1.92
C TYR A 32 9.26 26.56 -0.94
N LEU A 33 9.49 27.45 0.02
CA LEU A 33 8.44 27.95 0.90
C LEU A 33 7.35 28.68 0.10
N ALA A 34 7.73 29.59 -0.80
CA ALA A 34 6.81 30.32 -1.66
C ALA A 34 6.02 29.38 -2.59
N ARG A 35 6.67 28.35 -3.15
CA ARG A 35 6.00 27.32 -3.96
C ARG A 35 4.96 26.55 -3.14
N ASN A 36 5.32 26.14 -1.93
CA ASN A 36 4.39 25.43 -1.04
C ASN A 36 3.18 26.31 -0.68
N TYR A 37 3.38 27.62 -0.43
CA TYR A 37 2.27 28.56 -0.25
C TYR A 37 1.44 28.72 -1.51
N HIS A 38 2.07 28.84 -2.69
CA HIS A 38 1.35 28.93 -3.95
C HIS A 38 0.47 27.69 -4.18
N GLU A 39 0.99 26.48 -4.00
CA GLU A 39 0.21 25.24 -4.11
C GLU A 39 -0.91 25.15 -3.06
N PHE A 40 -0.71 25.70 -1.86
CA PHE A 40 -1.73 25.76 -0.83
C PHE A 40 -2.94 26.62 -1.26
N PHE A 41 -2.69 27.77 -1.88
CA PHE A 41 -3.74 28.70 -2.34
C PHE A 41 -4.27 28.40 -3.74
N ARG A 42 -3.49 27.71 -4.57
CA ARG A 42 -3.83 27.33 -5.96
C ARG A 42 -3.51 25.85 -6.19
N PRO A 43 -4.29 24.94 -5.60
CA PRO A 43 -4.08 23.50 -5.79
C PRO A 43 -4.30 23.10 -7.26
N SER A 44 -3.56 22.10 -7.73
CA SER A 44 -3.72 21.56 -9.09
C SER A 44 -5.11 20.96 -9.29
N LYS A 45 -5.58 20.86 -10.55
CA LYS A 45 -6.87 20.22 -10.87
C LYS A 45 -6.96 18.79 -10.31
N THR A 46 -5.85 18.05 -10.37
CA THR A 46 -5.73 16.72 -9.79
C THR A 46 -5.93 16.77 -8.27
N SER A 47 -5.22 17.66 -7.57
CA SER A 47 -5.36 17.82 -6.11
C SER A 47 -6.79 18.19 -5.70
N GLN A 48 -7.46 19.08 -6.43
CA GLN A 48 -8.86 19.44 -6.20
C GLN A 48 -9.82 18.25 -6.39
N ALA A 49 -9.58 17.40 -7.40
CA ALA A 49 -10.36 16.19 -7.62
C ALA A 49 -10.20 15.18 -6.47
N PHE A 50 -8.97 15.02 -5.95
CA PHE A 50 -8.70 14.21 -4.75
C PHE A 50 -9.43 14.76 -3.52
N GLU A 51 -9.34 16.07 -3.27
CA GLU A 51 -10.02 16.70 -2.13
C GLU A 51 -11.53 16.50 -2.19
N LYS A 52 -12.14 16.70 -3.37
CA LYS A 52 -13.58 16.44 -3.57
C LYS A 52 -13.98 14.99 -3.28
N ARG A 53 -13.10 14.02 -3.62
CA ARG A 53 -13.40 12.59 -3.49
C ARG A 53 -13.17 12.06 -2.08
N PHE A 54 -12.06 12.44 -1.44
CA PHE A 54 -11.60 11.86 -0.18
C PHE A 54 -11.75 12.80 1.02
N GLY A 55 -12.01 14.08 0.80
CA GLY A 55 -12.21 15.08 1.86
C GLY A 55 -10.91 15.66 2.45
N PHE A 56 -9.75 15.41 1.84
CA PHE A 56 -8.46 15.97 2.27
C PHE A 56 -7.54 16.31 1.09
N LYS A 57 -6.57 17.19 1.33
CA LYS A 57 -5.68 17.71 0.27
C LYS A 57 -4.48 16.80 0.03
N ILE A 58 -4.02 16.74 -1.22
CA ILE A 58 -2.73 16.13 -1.56
C ILE A 58 -1.88 17.14 -2.30
N TYR A 59 -0.71 17.46 -1.74
CA TYR A 59 0.24 18.42 -2.30
C TYR A 59 1.34 17.70 -3.08
N ASN A 60 1.84 18.35 -4.12
CA ASN A 60 2.95 17.86 -4.95
C ASN A 60 2.74 16.47 -5.58
N LEU A 61 1.49 16.01 -5.76
CA LEU A 61 1.17 14.65 -6.19
C LEU A 61 1.86 14.27 -7.52
N GLU A 62 2.01 15.23 -8.43
CA GLU A 62 2.67 15.07 -9.72
C GLU A 62 4.14 14.66 -9.61
N LYS A 63 4.78 14.86 -8.46
CA LYS A 63 6.17 14.47 -8.20
C LYS A 63 6.29 12.99 -7.82
N SER A 64 5.19 12.35 -7.44
CA SER A 64 5.19 10.94 -7.04
C SER A 64 5.56 10.02 -8.20
N LYS A 65 6.57 9.16 -7.99
CA LYS A 65 6.99 8.16 -8.98
C LYS A 65 6.04 6.97 -9.11
N ILE A 66 5.20 6.70 -8.10
CA ILE A 66 4.18 5.62 -8.21
C ILE A 66 2.98 6.04 -9.08
N GLY A 67 2.83 7.35 -9.35
CA GLY A 67 1.79 7.90 -10.21
C GLY A 67 0.47 8.16 -9.49
N SER A 68 -0.28 9.15 -9.97
CA SER A 68 -1.55 9.59 -9.37
C SER A 68 -2.62 8.51 -9.38
N ASP A 69 -2.71 7.71 -10.44
CA ASP A 69 -3.72 6.65 -10.58
C ASP A 69 -3.57 5.57 -9.52
N LYS A 70 -2.32 5.15 -9.23
CA LYS A 70 -2.05 4.16 -8.19
C LYS A 70 -2.40 4.71 -6.81
N ILE A 71 -2.05 5.96 -6.54
CA ILE A 71 -2.39 6.64 -5.28
C ILE A 71 -3.91 6.76 -5.13
N TYR A 72 -4.62 7.09 -6.21
CA TYR A 72 -6.08 7.13 -6.21
C TYR A 72 -6.69 5.78 -5.83
N ASN A 73 -6.25 4.70 -6.48
CA ASN A 73 -6.75 3.35 -6.20
C ASN A 73 -6.42 2.90 -4.77
N LEU A 74 -5.20 3.18 -4.31
CA LEU A 74 -4.76 2.90 -2.94
C LEU A 74 -5.67 3.60 -1.93
N LEU A 75 -5.90 4.89 -2.10
CA LEU A 75 -6.77 5.66 -1.21
C LEU A 75 -8.23 5.23 -1.30
N LEU A 76 -8.70 4.84 -2.49
CA LEU A 76 -10.04 4.30 -2.67
C LEU A 76 -10.21 3.00 -1.89
N LYS A 77 -9.23 2.09 -2.01
CA LYS A 77 -9.16 0.84 -1.25
C LYS A 77 -9.20 1.12 0.25
N GLU A 78 -8.28 1.93 0.75
CA GLU A 78 -8.19 2.29 2.17
C GLU A 78 -9.44 3.01 2.71
N ASN A 79 -10.20 3.69 1.85
CA ASN A 79 -11.42 4.39 2.27
C ASN A 79 -12.64 3.44 2.38
N LEU A 80 -12.56 2.22 1.86
CA LEU A 80 -13.63 1.21 1.97
C LEU A 80 -13.76 0.66 3.39
N GLU A 81 -12.65 0.43 4.10
CA GLU A 81 -12.72 -0.10 5.47
C GLU A 81 -13.10 0.99 6.47
N SER A 82 -12.46 2.17 6.36
CA SER A 82 -12.78 3.33 7.19
C SER A 82 -12.29 4.64 6.58
N ARG A 83 -13.08 5.70 6.73
CA ARG A 83 -12.68 7.04 6.28
C ARG A 83 -11.37 7.49 6.92
N LEU A 84 -10.45 8.01 6.12
CA LEU A 84 -9.19 8.56 6.60
C LEU A 84 -9.42 9.84 7.40
N ASP A 85 -8.75 9.96 8.55
CA ASP A 85 -8.74 11.18 9.40
C ASP A 85 -7.40 11.91 9.19
N ILE A 86 -7.24 12.47 7.99
CA ILE A 86 -6.01 13.13 7.52
C ILE A 86 -6.38 14.53 7.06
N LYS A 87 -5.56 15.53 7.40
CA LYS A 87 -5.66 16.91 6.91
C LYS A 87 -5.08 17.05 5.52
N TYR A 88 -3.88 16.51 5.30
CA TYR A 88 -3.27 16.43 3.98
C TYR A 88 -2.18 15.36 3.87
N ILE A 89 -1.87 14.99 2.63
CA ILE A 89 -0.68 14.24 2.25
C ILE A 89 0.24 15.17 1.44
N GLU A 90 1.54 15.17 1.72
CA GLU A 90 2.53 15.93 0.95
C GLU A 90 3.60 14.99 0.38
N VAL A 91 3.75 15.02 -0.95
CA VAL A 91 4.86 14.34 -1.62
C VAL A 91 6.08 15.25 -1.60
N VAL A 92 7.10 14.89 -0.80
CA VAL A 92 8.29 15.70 -0.59
C VAL A 92 9.40 15.31 -1.57
N ASN A 93 10.15 16.30 -2.04
CA ASN A 93 11.26 16.03 -2.95
C ASN A 93 12.39 15.30 -2.22
N LYS A 94 13.06 14.33 -2.85
CA LYS A 94 14.16 13.60 -2.21
C LYS A 94 15.43 14.44 -2.02
N ASN A 95 15.66 15.44 -2.87
CA ASN A 95 16.85 16.28 -2.80
C ASN A 95 16.80 17.20 -1.58
N TYR A 96 17.80 17.09 -0.70
CA TYR A 96 17.94 17.87 0.53
C TYR A 96 17.75 19.38 0.29
N PHE A 97 18.42 19.94 -0.73
CA PHE A 97 18.35 21.38 -1.03
C PHE A 97 16.99 21.84 -1.56
N LYS A 98 16.11 20.90 -1.94
CA LYS A 98 14.75 21.18 -2.43
C LYS A 98 13.68 21.02 -1.36
N LYS A 99 14.07 20.64 -0.15
CA LYS A 99 13.21 20.52 1.02
C LYS A 99 13.12 21.84 1.76
N SER A 100 12.03 22.01 2.50
CA SER A 100 11.90 23.11 3.47
C SER A 100 12.88 22.94 4.63
N PHE A 101 13.18 24.02 5.33
CA PHE A 101 14.09 24.05 6.47
C PHE A 101 13.68 23.05 7.56
N PHE A 102 12.39 22.93 7.86
CA PHE A 102 11.87 21.95 8.83
C PHE A 102 12.10 20.50 8.38
N GLN A 103 11.91 20.22 7.08
CA GLN A 103 12.18 18.89 6.51
C GLN A 103 13.68 18.56 6.56
N GLN A 104 14.55 19.53 6.27
CA GLN A 104 16.00 19.38 6.36
C GLN A 104 16.48 19.13 7.79
N LEU A 105 15.95 19.88 8.77
CA LEU A 105 16.22 19.63 10.19
C LEU A 105 15.80 18.21 10.59
N THR A 106 14.61 17.78 10.16
CA THR A 106 14.11 16.43 10.45
C THR A 106 15.06 15.36 9.91
N GLU A 107 15.58 15.51 8.69
CA GLU A 107 16.57 14.58 8.10
C GLU A 107 17.96 14.67 8.70
N PHE A 108 18.32 15.80 9.29
CA PHE A 108 19.56 15.93 10.02
C PHE A 108 19.54 15.06 11.29
N PHE A 109 18.37 14.93 11.93
CA PHE A 109 18.20 14.13 13.14
C PHE A 109 17.74 12.68 12.89
N ILE A 110 17.13 12.39 11.75
CA ILE A 110 16.52 11.09 11.43
C ILE A 110 17.19 10.45 10.21
N ASP A 111 17.85 9.32 10.41
CA ASP A 111 18.49 8.56 9.33
C ASP A 111 17.44 7.78 8.50
N GLY A 112 17.60 7.75 7.17
CA GLY A 112 16.73 6.96 6.28
C GLY A 112 15.30 7.50 6.12
N TYR A 113 15.09 8.82 6.24
CA TYR A 113 13.78 9.46 6.04
C TYR A 113 13.17 9.11 4.68
N VAL A 114 12.09 8.33 4.70
CA VAL A 114 11.33 7.92 3.51
C VAL A 114 9.86 8.31 3.60
N GLY A 115 9.31 8.38 4.80
CA GLY A 115 7.97 8.85 5.06
C GLY A 115 7.73 8.99 6.56
N HIS A 116 6.71 9.76 6.94
CA HIS A 116 6.20 9.74 8.31
C HIS A 116 4.78 10.32 8.41
N TYR A 117 4.03 9.78 9.37
CA TYR A 117 2.78 10.32 9.88
C TYR A 117 3.02 11.28 11.05
N GLN A 118 2.48 12.50 10.97
CA GLN A 118 2.57 13.50 12.04
C GLN A 118 1.21 14.12 12.38
N GLY A 119 0.57 13.57 13.41
CA GLY A 119 -0.68 14.07 13.98
C GLY A 119 -1.89 13.74 13.12
N ASN A 120 -2.00 14.35 11.95
CA ASN A 120 -3.01 14.10 10.90
C ASN A 120 -2.45 14.49 9.51
N ARG A 121 -1.13 14.44 9.35
CA ARG A 121 -0.43 14.82 8.12
C ARG A 121 0.47 13.66 7.73
N ILE A 122 0.53 13.35 6.44
CA ILE A 122 1.46 12.34 5.91
C ILE A 122 2.45 13.04 5.01
N PHE A 123 3.74 12.76 5.23
CA PHE A 123 4.81 13.22 4.36
C PHE A 123 5.49 11.99 3.76
N LEU A 124 5.62 11.95 2.44
CA LEU A 124 6.18 10.81 1.72
C LEU A 124 7.17 11.31 0.68
N ILE A 125 8.37 10.72 0.60
CA ILE A 125 9.32 11.10 -0.44
C ILE A 125 8.80 10.72 -1.83
N GLU A 126 9.23 11.44 -2.86
CA GLU A 126 8.78 11.24 -4.25
C GLU A 126 8.96 9.82 -4.80
N ASP A 127 9.96 9.06 -4.31
CA ASP A 127 10.22 7.66 -4.64
C ASP A 127 9.69 6.66 -3.61
N ALA A 128 8.81 7.08 -2.70
CA ALA A 128 8.11 6.21 -1.78
C ALA A 128 7.33 5.12 -2.55
N ASN A 129 7.60 3.85 -2.23
CA ASN A 129 6.90 2.72 -2.81
C ASN A 129 5.50 2.56 -2.21
N GLU A 130 4.69 1.71 -2.84
CA GLU A 130 3.30 1.45 -2.44
C GLU A 130 3.16 0.97 -0.99
N LYS A 131 4.08 0.09 -0.53
CA LYS A 131 4.11 -0.35 0.86
C LYS A 131 4.23 0.81 1.83
N LEU A 132 5.12 1.77 1.56
CA LEU A 132 5.31 2.92 2.43
C LEU A 132 4.08 3.83 2.46
N TRP A 133 3.40 4.01 1.33
CA TRP A 133 2.12 4.73 1.29
C TRP A 133 1.08 4.07 2.19
N HIS A 134 0.87 2.75 2.06
CA HIS A 134 -0.01 2.01 2.95
C HIS A 134 0.42 2.15 4.40
N HIS A 135 1.70 1.96 4.70
CA HIS A 135 2.25 2.04 6.06
C HIS A 135 1.86 3.37 6.76
N GLU A 136 2.12 4.51 6.12
CA GLU A 136 1.78 5.82 6.72
C GLU A 136 0.27 6.06 6.83
N ILE A 137 -0.53 5.52 5.91
CA ILE A 137 -1.99 5.56 5.99
C ILE A 137 -2.51 4.70 7.15
N LYS A 138 -1.90 3.54 7.40
CA LYS A 138 -2.26 2.66 8.51
C LYS A 138 -1.96 3.32 9.86
N HIS A 139 -0.91 4.14 9.98
CA HIS A 139 -0.72 4.99 11.16
C HIS A 139 -1.94 5.89 11.39
N SER A 140 -2.40 6.62 10.37
CA SER A 140 -3.59 7.48 10.49
C SER A 140 -4.82 6.70 10.96
N LYS A 141 -5.12 5.56 10.33
CA LYS A 141 -6.25 4.71 10.72
C LYS A 141 -6.14 4.23 12.15
N PHE A 142 -4.97 3.74 12.55
CA PHE A 142 -4.72 3.30 13.91
C PHE A 142 -4.96 4.43 14.92
N TYR A 143 -4.40 5.62 14.69
CA TYR A 143 -4.59 6.76 15.57
C TYR A 143 -6.06 7.18 15.68
N LYS A 144 -6.83 7.10 14.58
CA LYS A 144 -8.27 7.34 14.60
C LYS A 144 -9.01 6.32 15.47
N VAL A 145 -8.75 5.03 15.28
CA VAL A 145 -9.39 3.97 16.08
C VAL A 145 -9.02 4.13 17.56
N ARG A 146 -7.75 4.43 17.86
CA ARG A 146 -7.26 4.64 19.24
C ARG A 146 -7.98 5.78 19.96
N LYS A 147 -8.40 6.85 19.27
CA LYS A 147 -9.19 7.94 19.88
C LYS A 147 -10.55 7.44 20.41
N VAL A 148 -11.11 6.42 19.77
CA VAL A 148 -12.43 5.85 20.10
C VAL A 148 -12.32 4.63 21.00
N ASN A 149 -11.21 3.88 20.89
CA ASN A 149 -10.88 2.73 21.72
C ASN A 149 -9.49 2.91 22.37
N PRO A 150 -9.41 3.57 23.55
CA PRO A 150 -8.15 3.81 24.24
C PRO A 150 -7.40 2.53 24.64
N GLU A 151 -8.13 1.45 24.93
CA GLU A 151 -7.58 0.15 25.35
C GLU A 151 -6.89 -0.62 24.23
N LEU A 152 -7.03 -0.19 22.97
CA LEU A 152 -6.44 -0.87 21.81
C LEU A 152 -4.94 -1.09 21.99
N LYS A 153 -4.22 -0.11 22.56
CA LYS A 153 -2.77 -0.24 22.81
C LYS A 153 -2.46 -1.39 23.75
N LYS A 154 -3.21 -1.50 24.86
CA LYS A 154 -3.02 -2.57 25.84
C LYS A 154 -3.31 -3.93 25.22
N GLN A 155 -4.43 -4.04 24.51
CA GLN A 155 -4.82 -5.28 23.83
C GLN A 155 -3.78 -5.73 22.80
N TRP A 156 -3.20 -4.81 22.03
CA TRP A 156 -2.15 -5.17 21.05
C TRP A 156 -0.83 -5.56 21.72
N ILE A 157 -0.47 -4.92 22.84
CA ILE A 157 0.71 -5.32 23.64
C ILE A 157 0.54 -6.75 24.16
N GLU A 158 -0.65 -7.11 24.64
CA GLU A 158 -0.96 -8.47 25.11
C GLU A 158 -0.72 -9.53 24.02
N LEU A 159 -1.02 -9.20 22.75
CA LEU A 159 -0.73 -10.07 21.59
C LEU A 159 0.78 -10.18 21.27
N SER A 160 1.61 -9.33 21.86
CA SER A 160 3.05 -9.24 21.61
C SER A 160 3.89 -9.73 22.80
N LEU A 161 3.26 -10.41 23.77
CA LEU A 161 3.95 -11.05 24.88
C LEU A 161 4.59 -12.38 24.45
N ASP A 162 5.71 -12.71 25.06
CA ASP A 162 6.31 -14.04 24.98
C ASP A 162 5.61 -15.03 25.93
N GLU A 163 6.05 -16.29 25.92
CA GLU A 163 5.49 -17.36 26.77
C GLU A 163 5.64 -17.07 28.27
N ASN A 164 6.56 -16.19 28.65
CA ASN A 164 6.81 -15.77 30.03
C ASN A 164 6.07 -14.46 30.38
N GLY A 165 5.24 -13.92 29.47
CA GLY A 165 4.52 -12.65 29.66
C GLY A 165 5.38 -11.40 29.45
N ASN A 166 6.61 -11.52 28.94
CA ASN A 166 7.47 -10.37 28.66
C ASN A 166 7.17 -9.77 27.30
N ASN A 167 7.33 -8.45 27.19
CA ASN A 167 7.14 -7.75 25.93
C ASN A 167 8.24 -8.13 24.92
N SER A 168 7.82 -8.60 23.74
CA SER A 168 8.74 -9.04 22.68
C SER A 168 9.32 -7.90 21.83
N TYR A 169 8.90 -6.64 22.02
CA TYR A 169 9.47 -5.45 21.36
C TYR A 169 10.96 -5.26 21.71
N LEU A 170 11.68 -4.55 20.85
CA LEU A 170 13.06 -4.16 21.11
C LEU A 170 13.11 -3.14 22.26
N LYS A 171 14.10 -3.27 23.16
CA LYS A 171 14.28 -2.33 24.27
C LYS A 171 14.51 -0.88 23.76
N PRO A 172 13.99 0.16 24.44
CA PRO A 172 13.96 1.55 23.95
C PRO A 172 15.32 2.16 23.58
N GLU A 173 16.37 1.77 24.30
CA GLU A 173 17.75 2.15 23.97
C GLU A 173 18.06 1.78 22.51
N ARG A 174 17.60 0.62 22.03
CA ARG A 174 17.80 0.18 20.64
C ARG A 174 16.87 0.85 19.62
N SER A 175 15.75 1.43 20.02
CA SER A 175 14.80 2.05 19.08
C SER A 175 15.05 3.54 18.86
N ILE A 176 15.57 4.25 19.86
CA ILE A 176 15.91 5.68 19.76
C ILE A 176 17.26 5.83 19.05
N PHE A 177 18.25 5.02 19.40
CA PHE A 177 19.59 5.09 18.79
C PHE A 177 19.60 4.67 17.31
N SER A 178 18.68 3.82 16.86
CA SER A 178 18.54 3.46 15.44
C SER A 178 17.99 4.59 14.56
N ARG A 179 17.31 5.59 15.14
CA ARG A 179 16.77 6.75 14.43
C ARG A 179 17.80 7.87 14.25
N PHE A 180 18.81 7.97 15.12
CA PHE A 180 19.86 8.98 15.03
C PHE A 180 21.09 8.49 14.24
N LYS A 181 21.47 9.24 13.21
CA LYS A 181 22.53 8.94 12.22
C LYS A 181 23.92 8.57 12.80
N LEU A 182 24.24 9.05 14.00
CA LEU A 182 25.51 8.77 14.68
C LEU A 182 25.47 7.51 15.58
N LEU A 183 24.28 6.99 15.90
CA LEU A 183 24.09 5.95 16.92
C LEU A 183 23.50 4.65 16.34
N GLY A 184 22.95 4.69 15.11
CA GLY A 184 22.36 3.52 14.43
C GLY A 184 23.36 2.41 14.08
N LYS A 185 24.66 2.73 13.97
CA LYS A 185 25.72 1.73 13.75
C LYS A 185 25.96 0.79 14.95
N VAL A 186 25.53 1.17 16.16
CA VAL A 186 25.80 0.41 17.39
C VAL A 186 24.70 -0.63 17.70
N VAL A 187 23.57 -0.58 17.00
CA VAL A 187 22.32 -1.22 17.45
C VAL A 187 21.73 -2.26 16.50
N ASN A 188 22.19 -2.34 15.25
CA ASN A 188 21.69 -3.32 14.29
C ASN A 188 22.23 -4.73 14.54
N LYS A 189 21.71 -5.41 15.57
CA LYS A 189 21.69 -6.88 15.57
C LYS A 189 20.56 -7.29 14.63
N TYR A 190 20.90 -7.52 13.36
CA TYR A 190 19.97 -8.03 12.35
C TYR A 190 19.42 -9.37 12.85
N TYR A 191 18.15 -9.43 13.23
CA TYR A 191 17.51 -10.71 13.51
C TYR A 191 17.09 -11.34 12.18
N PRO A 192 17.36 -12.64 11.96
CA PRO A 192 16.83 -13.38 10.82
C PRO A 192 15.31 -13.23 10.76
N SER A 193 14.75 -13.14 9.55
CA SER A 193 13.31 -12.99 9.30
C SER A 193 12.45 -14.02 10.06
N GLU A 194 12.92 -15.27 10.12
CA GLU A 194 12.24 -16.38 10.82
C GLU A 194 12.06 -16.13 12.32
N LYS A 195 13.04 -15.51 12.98
CA LYS A 195 12.97 -15.19 14.41
C LYS A 195 11.97 -14.08 14.70
N ASN A 196 11.77 -13.14 13.79
CA ASN A 196 10.71 -12.13 13.96
C ASN A 196 9.33 -12.79 13.85
N LEU A 197 9.17 -13.70 12.88
CA LEU A 197 7.90 -14.37 12.67
C LEU A 197 7.51 -15.26 13.83
N SER A 198 8.44 -16.03 14.41
CA SER A 198 8.16 -16.84 15.61
C SER A 198 7.75 -15.99 16.82
N LEU A 199 8.22 -14.74 16.87
CA LEU A 199 7.82 -13.76 17.89
C LEU A 199 6.55 -12.98 17.54
N GLY A 200 5.93 -13.24 16.39
CA GLY A 200 4.70 -12.56 15.95
C GLY A 200 4.92 -11.20 15.29
N PHE A 201 6.08 -10.96 14.66
CA PHE A 201 6.40 -9.73 13.92
C PHE A 201 6.73 -10.00 12.46
N VAL A 202 6.20 -9.17 11.55
CA VAL A 202 6.40 -9.34 10.10
C VAL A 202 7.72 -8.78 9.57
N SER A 203 8.42 -7.98 10.38
CA SER A 203 9.72 -7.39 10.05
C SER A 203 10.50 -6.98 11.31
N ASN A 204 11.79 -6.68 11.15
CA ASN A 204 12.58 -6.05 12.23
C ASN A 204 12.02 -4.67 12.62
N TYR A 205 11.47 -3.94 11.64
CA TYR A 205 10.91 -2.61 11.86
C TYR A 205 9.63 -2.66 12.70
N ALA A 206 8.75 -3.63 12.42
CA ALA A 206 7.56 -3.91 13.22
C ALA A 206 7.89 -4.15 14.71
N ARG A 207 9.06 -4.70 15.01
CA ARG A 207 9.49 -5.00 16.37
C ARG A 207 10.02 -3.79 17.15
N THR A 208 10.16 -2.63 16.50
CA THR A 208 10.72 -1.44 17.16
C THR A 208 9.77 -0.83 18.17
N ASN A 209 8.47 -0.81 17.88
CA ASN A 209 7.40 -0.37 18.78
C ASN A 209 6.02 -0.77 18.23
N LEU A 210 4.99 -0.60 19.05
CA LEU A 210 3.61 -0.95 18.73
C LEU A 210 3.04 -0.24 17.51
N ASP A 211 3.34 1.05 17.33
CA ASP A 211 2.76 1.82 16.24
C ASP A 211 3.29 1.28 14.89
N GLU A 212 4.60 0.99 14.82
CA GLU A 212 5.22 0.39 13.62
C GLU A 212 4.79 -1.07 13.41
N ASP A 213 4.53 -1.83 14.46
CA ASP A 213 4.03 -3.21 14.36
C ASP A 213 2.68 -3.26 13.64
N ILE A 214 1.75 -2.41 14.08
CA ILE A 214 0.42 -2.29 13.47
C ILE A 214 0.56 -1.84 12.02
N ALA A 215 1.32 -0.79 11.76
CA ALA A 215 1.47 -0.23 10.42
C ALA A 215 2.18 -1.21 9.47
N GLU A 216 3.23 -1.91 9.90
CA GLU A 216 3.93 -2.92 9.10
C GLU A 216 3.07 -4.14 8.82
N LEU A 217 2.37 -4.69 9.82
CA LEU A 217 1.48 -5.83 9.61
C LEU A 217 0.37 -5.46 8.62
N CYS A 218 -0.33 -4.35 8.89
CA CYS A 218 -1.47 -3.96 8.09
C CYS A 218 -1.06 -3.56 6.66
N SER A 219 0.04 -2.85 6.47
CA SER A 219 0.53 -2.51 5.12
C SER A 219 1.01 -3.74 4.35
N LYS A 220 1.65 -4.70 5.02
CA LYS A 220 2.07 -5.94 4.39
C LYS A 220 0.90 -6.79 3.92
N ILE A 221 -0.22 -6.78 4.65
CA ILE A 221 -1.46 -7.46 4.24
C ILE A 221 -2.00 -6.88 2.93
N GLU A 222 -1.92 -5.56 2.76
CA GLU A 222 -2.45 -4.90 1.57
C GLU A 222 -1.60 -5.15 0.32
N VAL A 223 -0.27 -5.18 0.48
CA VAL A 223 0.68 -5.24 -0.64
C VAL A 223 1.14 -6.66 -0.94
N GLU A 224 1.29 -7.49 0.09
CA GLU A 224 1.83 -8.85 -0.01
C GLU A 224 0.90 -9.87 0.68
N PRO A 225 -0.39 -9.97 0.30
CA PRO A 225 -1.32 -10.90 0.95
C PRO A 225 -0.83 -12.36 0.92
N LEU A 226 -0.08 -12.74 -0.12
CA LEU A 226 0.45 -14.10 -0.31
C LEU A 226 1.47 -14.50 0.75
N PHE A 227 2.16 -13.53 1.33
CA PHE A 227 3.06 -13.78 2.44
C PHE A 227 2.34 -14.54 3.57
N PHE A 228 1.08 -14.18 3.84
CA PHE A 228 0.31 -14.70 4.96
C PHE A 228 -0.27 -16.10 4.73
N GLU A 229 -0.29 -16.61 3.50
CA GLU A 229 -0.69 -17.99 3.23
C GLU A 229 0.22 -18.99 3.97
N THR A 230 1.52 -18.69 3.99
CA THR A 230 2.53 -19.47 4.71
C THR A 230 2.47 -19.27 6.23
N GLN A 231 1.76 -18.24 6.70
CA GLN A 231 1.69 -17.86 8.12
C GLN A 231 0.39 -18.27 8.81
N LEU A 232 -0.52 -18.96 8.11
CA LEU A 232 -1.81 -19.39 8.67
C LEU A 232 -1.68 -20.35 9.86
N LYS A 233 -0.51 -20.99 10.03
CA LYS A 233 -0.20 -21.84 11.20
C LYS A 233 0.46 -21.07 12.35
N ASN A 234 0.83 -19.80 12.14
CA ASN A 234 1.47 -18.97 13.15
C ASN A 234 0.41 -18.26 14.01
N GLU A 235 0.09 -18.85 15.16
CA GLU A 235 -0.97 -18.36 16.05
C GLU A 235 -0.77 -16.89 16.47
N LYS A 236 0.47 -16.44 16.70
CA LYS A 236 0.74 -15.05 17.11
C LYS A 236 0.40 -14.07 15.99
N ILE A 237 0.81 -14.37 14.77
CA ILE A 237 0.48 -13.56 13.59
C ILE A 237 -1.02 -13.57 13.34
N MET A 238 -1.67 -14.75 13.40
CA MET A 238 -3.10 -14.87 13.16
C MET A 238 -3.94 -14.10 14.17
N LYS A 239 -3.64 -14.18 15.47
CA LYS A 239 -4.32 -13.37 16.50
C LYS A 239 -4.21 -11.87 16.23
N LYS A 240 -3.06 -11.39 15.76
CA LYS A 240 -2.89 -9.98 15.36
C LYS A 240 -3.70 -9.62 14.12
N ILE A 241 -3.79 -10.51 13.13
CA ILE A 241 -4.63 -10.32 11.94
C ILE A 241 -6.10 -10.23 12.34
N GLU A 242 -6.61 -11.19 13.11
CA GLU A 242 -7.99 -11.22 13.61
C GLU A 242 -8.32 -9.94 14.40
N PHE A 243 -7.39 -9.51 15.27
CA PHE A 243 -7.54 -8.27 16.00
C PHE A 243 -7.58 -7.05 15.07
N ALA A 244 -6.69 -6.96 14.08
CA ALA A 244 -6.67 -5.88 13.11
C ALA A 244 -7.96 -5.82 12.27
N GLN A 245 -8.53 -6.97 11.88
CA GLN A 245 -9.83 -7.05 11.20
C GLN A 245 -10.96 -6.54 12.09
N LYS A 246 -11.01 -6.99 13.34
CA LYS A 246 -12.02 -6.56 14.32
C LYS A 246 -11.99 -5.03 14.53
N GLN A 247 -10.81 -4.43 14.51
CA GLN A 247 -10.61 -2.98 14.62
C GLN A 247 -10.77 -2.22 13.29
N LYS A 248 -11.10 -2.89 12.17
CA LYS A 248 -11.22 -2.31 10.81
C LYS A 248 -9.94 -1.61 10.33
N LEU A 249 -8.77 -2.10 10.74
CA LEU A 249 -7.48 -1.61 10.27
C LEU A 249 -7.08 -2.22 8.91
N ILE A 250 -7.64 -3.40 8.61
CA ILE A 250 -7.52 -4.15 7.36
C ILE A 250 -8.90 -4.67 6.93
N PRO A 251 -9.07 -5.17 5.70
CA PRO A 251 -10.33 -5.70 5.22
C PRO A 251 -10.91 -6.81 6.13
N PRO A 252 -12.19 -6.73 6.54
CA PRO A 252 -12.82 -7.73 7.42
C PRO A 252 -12.88 -9.13 6.81
N GLU A 253 -12.77 -9.24 5.49
CA GLU A 253 -12.83 -10.50 4.74
C GLU A 253 -11.46 -11.17 4.50
N PHE A 254 -10.36 -10.53 4.90
CA PHE A 254 -8.99 -10.98 4.57
C PHE A 254 -8.70 -12.45 4.92
N ILE A 255 -9.07 -12.93 6.12
CA ILE A 255 -8.85 -14.34 6.50
C ILE A 255 -9.68 -15.30 5.62
N ASP A 256 -10.94 -14.98 5.36
CA ASP A 256 -11.81 -15.78 4.48
C ASP A 256 -11.23 -15.84 3.07
N TYR A 257 -10.68 -14.72 2.58
CA TYR A 257 -9.97 -14.65 1.30
C TYR A 257 -8.72 -15.54 1.28
N LEU A 258 -7.88 -15.49 2.33
CA LEU A 258 -6.69 -16.35 2.44
C LEU A 258 -7.06 -17.85 2.46
N ASN A 259 -8.13 -18.19 3.16
CA ASN A 259 -8.60 -19.58 3.21
C ASN A 259 -9.12 -20.06 1.86
N LEU A 260 -9.84 -19.21 1.12
CA LEU A 260 -10.30 -19.54 -0.23
C LEU A 260 -9.12 -19.75 -1.19
N ARG A 261 -8.10 -18.89 -1.09
CA ARG A 261 -6.84 -18.95 -1.86
C ARG A 261 -5.97 -20.18 -1.58
N LYS A 262 -6.08 -20.81 -0.39
CA LYS A 262 -5.38 -22.08 -0.09
C LYS A 262 -5.78 -23.21 -1.04
N THR A 263 -7.00 -23.15 -1.57
CA THR A 263 -7.44 -24.05 -2.64
C THR A 263 -6.55 -23.75 -3.83
N ASP A 264 -5.55 -24.60 -4.08
CA ASP A 264 -4.43 -24.32 -4.99
C ASP A 264 -4.92 -24.06 -6.41
N TYR A 265 -5.16 -22.79 -6.69
CA TYR A 265 -5.69 -22.31 -7.95
C TYR A 265 -4.79 -22.68 -9.15
N SER A 266 -3.48 -22.80 -8.91
CA SER A 266 -2.52 -23.20 -9.94
C SER A 266 -2.69 -24.68 -10.35
N ARG A 267 -3.19 -25.53 -9.43
CA ARG A 267 -3.62 -26.90 -9.71
C ARG A 267 -4.99 -26.96 -10.38
N LEU A 268 -5.89 -26.04 -10.02
CA LEU A 268 -7.21 -25.87 -10.67
C LEU A 268 -7.12 -25.26 -12.07
N THR A 269 -5.94 -25.03 -12.65
CA THR A 269 -5.81 -24.47 -14.01
C THR A 269 -4.84 -25.22 -14.90
N LYS A 270 -4.21 -26.30 -14.40
CA LYS A 270 -3.27 -27.13 -15.18
C LYS A 270 -3.77 -28.57 -15.29
N GLU A 271 -3.82 -29.05 -16.54
CA GLU A 271 -3.88 -30.42 -17.11
C GLU A 271 -4.69 -31.56 -16.46
N LYS A 272 -5.33 -31.40 -15.31
CA LYS A 272 -6.43 -32.26 -14.84
C LYS A 272 -7.07 -31.59 -13.63
N LEU A 273 -8.09 -30.79 -13.91
CA LEU A 273 -8.93 -30.18 -12.90
C LEU A 273 -9.58 -31.29 -12.07
N ASN A 274 -9.28 -31.38 -10.77
CA ASN A 274 -10.02 -32.27 -9.89
C ASN A 274 -11.42 -31.68 -9.71
N GLU A 275 -12.43 -32.31 -10.34
CA GLU A 275 -13.81 -31.84 -10.36
C GLU A 275 -14.35 -31.53 -8.95
N LYS A 276 -14.00 -32.35 -7.95
CA LYS A 276 -14.41 -32.12 -6.56
C LYS A 276 -13.81 -30.85 -5.97
N GLU A 277 -12.55 -30.56 -6.25
CA GLU A 277 -11.87 -29.35 -5.77
C GLU A 277 -12.40 -28.10 -6.48
N ALA A 278 -12.77 -28.21 -7.76
CA ALA A 278 -13.37 -27.13 -8.53
C ALA A 278 -14.78 -26.79 -8.06
N VAL A 279 -15.64 -27.79 -7.84
CA VAL A 279 -16.98 -27.58 -7.26
C VAL A 279 -16.86 -26.95 -5.87
N TYR A 280 -15.99 -27.49 -5.01
CA TYR A 280 -15.73 -26.92 -3.69
C TYR A 280 -15.27 -25.46 -3.77
N PHE A 281 -14.35 -25.12 -4.67
CA PHE A 281 -13.91 -23.75 -4.88
C PHE A 281 -15.05 -22.84 -5.36
N LEU A 282 -15.86 -23.29 -6.32
CA LEU A 282 -17.00 -22.53 -6.83
C LEU A 282 -18.06 -22.29 -5.74
N ASP A 283 -18.31 -23.25 -4.85
CA ASP A 283 -19.25 -23.07 -3.75
C ASP A 283 -18.70 -22.10 -2.70
N GLN A 284 -17.46 -22.30 -2.23
CA GLN A 284 -16.83 -21.45 -1.23
C GLN A 284 -16.62 -20.00 -1.72
N SER A 285 -16.25 -19.83 -2.98
CA SER A 285 -16.11 -18.48 -3.58
C SER A 285 -17.47 -17.78 -3.73
N LYS A 286 -18.55 -18.51 -4.00
CA LYS A 286 -19.91 -17.95 -4.03
C LYS A 286 -20.35 -17.51 -2.64
N GLU A 287 -20.10 -18.30 -1.61
CA GLU A 287 -20.36 -17.93 -0.22
C GLU A 287 -19.59 -16.67 0.18
N PHE A 288 -18.30 -16.59 -0.17
CA PHE A 288 -17.47 -15.41 0.05
C PHE A 288 -18.07 -14.15 -0.61
N LEU A 289 -18.43 -14.24 -1.90
CA LEU A 289 -18.99 -13.10 -2.64
C LEU A 289 -20.37 -12.66 -2.12
N ASN A 290 -21.19 -13.61 -1.66
CA ASN A 290 -22.48 -13.31 -1.02
C ASN A 290 -22.29 -12.61 0.34
N LYS A 291 -21.29 -13.06 1.12
CA LYS A 291 -20.97 -12.49 2.43
C LYS A 291 -20.30 -11.11 2.31
N TYR A 292 -19.48 -10.91 1.27
CA TYR A 292 -18.68 -9.68 1.06
C TYR A 292 -18.82 -9.14 -0.37
N PRO A 293 -20.01 -8.66 -0.78
CA PRO A 293 -20.26 -8.22 -2.16
C PRO A 293 -19.39 -7.04 -2.60
N SER A 294 -19.03 -6.15 -1.67
CA SER A 294 -18.18 -4.98 -1.93
C SER A 294 -16.71 -5.20 -1.54
N SER A 295 -16.27 -6.46 -1.42
CA SER A 295 -14.90 -6.80 -1.05
C SER A 295 -13.87 -6.26 -2.04
N VAL A 296 -12.72 -5.83 -1.54
CA VAL A 296 -11.55 -5.48 -2.36
C VAL A 296 -10.97 -6.68 -3.13
N TYR A 297 -11.30 -7.90 -2.70
CA TYR A 297 -10.88 -9.15 -3.35
C TYR A 297 -11.95 -9.72 -4.30
N ALA A 298 -13.16 -9.15 -4.33
CA ALA A 298 -14.29 -9.72 -5.07
C ALA A 298 -13.98 -9.95 -6.56
N GLN A 299 -13.43 -8.94 -7.25
CA GLN A 299 -13.11 -9.07 -8.68
C GLN A 299 -12.06 -10.14 -8.96
N GLN A 300 -11.06 -10.28 -8.09
CA GLN A 300 -10.06 -11.34 -8.22
C GLN A 300 -10.70 -12.73 -8.05
N ILE A 301 -11.58 -12.89 -7.06
CA ILE A 301 -12.32 -14.14 -6.84
C ILE A 301 -13.24 -14.46 -8.03
N ILE A 302 -13.95 -13.47 -8.57
CA ILE A 302 -14.78 -13.63 -9.77
C ILE A 302 -13.94 -14.06 -10.98
N ASN A 303 -12.76 -13.43 -11.16
CA ASN A 303 -11.83 -13.82 -12.23
C ASN A 303 -11.38 -15.29 -12.07
N PHE A 304 -11.08 -15.73 -10.85
CA PHE A 304 -10.73 -17.12 -10.59
C PHE A 304 -11.89 -18.09 -10.84
N ARG A 305 -13.12 -17.73 -10.45
CA ARG A 305 -14.32 -18.53 -10.74
C ARG A 305 -14.51 -18.75 -12.24
N GLY A 306 -14.43 -17.66 -13.03
CA GLY A 306 -14.54 -17.75 -14.48
C GLY A 306 -13.45 -18.63 -15.10
N LYS A 307 -12.21 -18.54 -14.60
CA LYS A 307 -11.10 -19.38 -15.09
C LYS A 307 -11.26 -20.86 -14.73
N VAL A 308 -11.82 -21.18 -13.57
CA VAL A 308 -12.17 -22.58 -13.21
C VAL A 308 -13.25 -23.12 -14.16
N LEU A 309 -14.26 -22.30 -14.49
CA LEU A 309 -15.30 -22.69 -15.46
C LEU A 309 -14.73 -22.88 -16.87
N GLU A 310 -13.82 -21.99 -17.32
CA GLU A 310 -13.06 -22.17 -18.57
C GLU A 310 -12.20 -23.45 -18.53
N GLY A 311 -11.57 -23.76 -17.40
CA GLY A 311 -10.71 -24.94 -17.25
C GLY A 311 -11.48 -26.27 -17.14
N SER A 312 -12.77 -26.22 -16.77
CA SER A 312 -13.66 -27.39 -16.63
C SER A 312 -14.24 -27.88 -17.97
N ILE A 313 -13.74 -27.36 -19.09
CA ILE A 313 -14.23 -27.68 -20.42
C ILE A 313 -13.91 -29.14 -20.79
N THR A 314 -14.95 -29.96 -20.91
CA THR A 314 -14.93 -31.19 -21.73
C THR A 314 -15.45 -30.86 -23.14
N SER A 315 -15.16 -31.71 -24.14
CA SER A 315 -15.61 -31.49 -25.52
C SER A 315 -17.12 -31.30 -25.64
N ASP A 316 -17.87 -32.01 -24.80
CA ASP A 316 -19.33 -32.17 -24.95
C ASP A 316 -20.11 -31.00 -24.34
N ASN A 317 -19.55 -30.34 -23.31
CA ASN A 317 -20.21 -29.25 -22.58
C ASN A 317 -19.54 -27.88 -22.76
N LYS A 318 -18.58 -27.79 -23.70
CA LYS A 318 -17.72 -26.62 -23.90
C LYS A 318 -18.48 -25.29 -24.01
N LYS A 319 -19.57 -25.28 -24.77
CA LYS A 319 -20.36 -24.06 -25.00
C LYS A 319 -20.99 -23.55 -23.71
N GLU A 320 -21.63 -24.43 -22.95
CA GLU A 320 -22.32 -24.09 -21.70
C GLU A 320 -21.35 -23.54 -20.65
N PHE A 321 -20.18 -24.17 -20.48
CA PHE A 321 -19.17 -23.71 -19.52
C PHE A 321 -18.57 -22.35 -19.90
N LEU A 322 -18.34 -22.11 -21.20
CA LEU A 322 -17.90 -20.81 -21.69
C LEU A 322 -18.96 -19.72 -21.46
N GLU A 323 -20.23 -20.01 -21.68
CA GLU A 323 -21.33 -19.06 -21.41
C GLU A 323 -21.44 -18.75 -19.90
N LYS A 324 -21.28 -19.75 -19.03
CA LYS A 324 -21.21 -19.55 -17.58
C LYS A 324 -20.00 -18.71 -17.16
N ALA A 325 -18.82 -18.98 -17.73
CA ALA A 325 -17.62 -18.20 -17.47
C ALA A 325 -17.79 -16.73 -17.88
N VAL A 326 -18.37 -16.47 -19.06
CA VAL A 326 -18.74 -15.12 -19.51
C VAL A 326 -19.66 -14.44 -18.50
N SER A 327 -20.72 -15.12 -18.05
CA SER A 327 -21.65 -14.58 -17.04
C SER A 327 -20.93 -14.19 -15.75
N GLU A 328 -20.00 -15.03 -15.26
CA GLU A 328 -19.18 -14.71 -14.09
C GLU A 328 -18.34 -13.46 -14.33
N TYR A 329 -17.59 -13.39 -15.43
CA TYR A 329 -16.75 -12.21 -15.70
C TYR A 329 -17.55 -10.92 -15.86
N LEU A 330 -18.72 -10.98 -16.51
CA LEU A 330 -19.63 -9.84 -16.64
C LEU A 330 -20.13 -9.36 -15.28
N SER A 331 -20.36 -10.27 -14.33
CA SER A 331 -20.69 -9.88 -12.95
C SER A 331 -19.56 -9.11 -12.28
N GLY A 332 -18.30 -9.47 -12.54
CA GLY A 332 -17.11 -8.78 -12.03
C GLY A 332 -16.95 -7.35 -12.58
N LEU A 333 -17.38 -7.11 -13.82
CA LEU A 333 -17.41 -5.76 -14.40
C LEU A 333 -18.46 -4.85 -13.74
N ARG A 334 -19.48 -5.44 -13.10
CA ARG A 334 -20.57 -4.74 -12.40
C ARG A 334 -20.30 -4.52 -10.91
N GLY A 335 -19.20 -5.05 -10.37
CA GLY A 335 -18.85 -4.89 -8.96
C GLY A 335 -18.65 -3.43 -8.54
N ASP A 336 -18.93 -3.15 -7.25
CA ASP A 336 -18.84 -1.81 -6.65
C ASP A 336 -17.41 -1.27 -6.64
N TYR A 337 -16.45 -2.14 -6.31
CA TYR A 337 -15.02 -1.85 -6.37
C TYR A 337 -14.44 -2.41 -7.67
N LYS A 338 -13.75 -1.54 -8.42
CA LYS A 338 -13.10 -1.88 -9.69
C LYS A 338 -11.61 -1.64 -9.59
N ASP A 339 -10.86 -2.70 -9.32
CA ASP A 339 -9.43 -2.69 -9.49
C ASP A 339 -9.09 -2.64 -10.97
N LYS A 340 -8.25 -1.68 -11.37
CA LYS A 340 -7.96 -1.45 -12.79
C LYS A 340 -7.27 -2.64 -13.47
N ILE A 341 -6.40 -3.37 -12.76
CA ILE A 341 -5.70 -4.52 -13.32
C ILE A 341 -6.70 -5.66 -13.53
N PHE A 342 -7.47 -6.00 -12.49
CA PHE A 342 -8.45 -7.07 -12.60
C PHE A 342 -9.60 -6.72 -13.57
N TYR A 343 -9.97 -5.45 -13.68
CA TYR A 343 -10.95 -5.00 -14.67
C TYR A 343 -10.47 -5.27 -16.11
N CYS A 344 -9.22 -4.96 -16.43
CA CYS A 344 -8.64 -5.32 -17.72
C CYS A 344 -8.59 -6.84 -17.95
N ASP A 345 -8.18 -7.61 -16.93
CA ASP A 345 -8.14 -9.09 -17.00
C ASP A 345 -9.53 -9.69 -17.27
N LEU A 346 -10.59 -9.11 -16.70
CA LEU A 346 -11.97 -9.53 -16.92
C LEU A 346 -12.40 -9.25 -18.37
N LEU A 347 -12.12 -8.04 -18.89
CA LEU A 347 -12.41 -7.69 -20.29
C LEU A 347 -11.69 -8.63 -21.27
N GLU A 348 -10.42 -8.92 -21.01
CA GLU A 348 -9.63 -9.84 -21.84
C GLU A 348 -10.21 -11.27 -21.80
N SER A 349 -10.57 -11.76 -20.61
CA SER A 349 -11.14 -13.11 -20.45
C SER A 349 -12.52 -13.23 -21.12
N ILE A 350 -13.36 -12.19 -21.06
CA ILE A 350 -14.63 -12.14 -21.78
C ILE A 350 -14.41 -12.22 -23.29
N SER A 351 -13.50 -11.39 -23.82
CA SER A 351 -13.13 -11.42 -25.25
C SER A 351 -12.66 -12.80 -25.68
N ARG A 352 -11.76 -13.42 -24.89
CA ARG A 352 -11.25 -14.78 -25.14
C ARG A 352 -12.37 -15.82 -25.18
N CYS A 353 -13.33 -15.75 -24.26
CA CYS A 353 -14.49 -16.65 -24.25
C CYS A 353 -15.36 -16.46 -25.49
N TYR A 354 -15.67 -15.22 -25.88
CA TYR A 354 -16.48 -14.96 -27.09
C TYR A 354 -15.78 -15.42 -28.37
N LYS A 355 -14.46 -15.27 -28.45
CA LYS A 355 -13.64 -15.86 -29.53
C LYS A 355 -13.81 -17.37 -29.60
N ALA A 356 -13.71 -18.06 -28.45
CA ALA A 356 -13.88 -19.52 -28.37
C ALA A 356 -15.31 -19.96 -28.72
N LEU A 357 -16.31 -19.13 -28.42
CA LEU A 357 -17.71 -19.30 -28.80
C LEU A 357 -18.00 -18.91 -30.27
N LYS A 358 -17.00 -18.42 -31.02
CA LYS A 358 -17.12 -17.92 -32.40
C LYS A 358 -18.10 -16.74 -32.54
N ASN A 359 -18.20 -15.90 -31.50
CA ASN A 359 -19.05 -14.71 -31.50
C ASN A 359 -18.20 -13.45 -31.71
N LYS A 360 -17.96 -13.12 -32.98
CA LYS A 360 -17.03 -12.05 -33.39
C LYS A 360 -17.49 -10.65 -32.96
N GLU A 361 -18.79 -10.38 -32.99
CA GLU A 361 -19.34 -9.06 -32.62
C GLU A 361 -18.99 -8.71 -31.16
N PHE A 362 -19.21 -9.64 -30.23
CA PHE A 362 -18.89 -9.41 -28.83
C PHE A 362 -17.38 -9.47 -28.55
N GLU A 363 -16.63 -10.35 -29.23
CA GLU A 363 -15.16 -10.34 -29.17
C GLU A 363 -14.61 -8.94 -29.52
N ASP A 364 -15.02 -8.39 -30.66
CA ASP A 364 -14.56 -7.08 -31.14
C ASP A 364 -14.99 -5.94 -30.19
N PHE A 365 -16.21 -5.99 -29.64
CA PHE A 365 -16.70 -5.03 -28.65
C PHE A 365 -15.83 -4.99 -27.38
N TYR A 366 -15.56 -6.14 -26.76
CA TYR A 366 -14.76 -6.18 -25.53
C TYR A 366 -13.27 -5.89 -25.79
N ASN A 367 -12.74 -6.25 -26.96
CA ASN A 367 -11.41 -5.83 -27.38
C ASN A 367 -11.30 -4.31 -27.53
N SER A 368 -12.32 -3.66 -28.11
CA SER A 368 -12.36 -2.19 -28.21
C SER A 368 -12.41 -1.51 -26.84
N LEU A 369 -13.19 -2.05 -25.90
CA LEU A 369 -13.23 -1.55 -24.52
C LEU A 369 -11.86 -1.70 -23.83
N LEU A 370 -11.23 -2.86 -23.97
CA LEU A 370 -9.90 -3.12 -23.42
C LEU A 370 -8.84 -2.16 -24.01
N GLN A 371 -8.87 -1.94 -25.32
CA GLN A 371 -8.01 -0.95 -26.00
C GLN A 371 -8.25 0.45 -25.48
N LYS A 372 -9.50 0.85 -25.23
CA LYS A 372 -9.83 2.16 -24.65
C LYS A 372 -9.24 2.32 -23.25
N GLU A 373 -9.33 1.30 -22.40
CA GLU A 373 -8.73 1.32 -21.07
C GLU A 373 -7.19 1.41 -21.12
N TYR A 374 -6.56 0.69 -22.05
CA TYR A 374 -5.11 0.80 -22.30
C TYR A 374 -4.72 2.16 -22.89
N TYR A 375 -5.51 2.71 -23.79
CA TYR A 375 -5.26 4.03 -24.39
C TYR A 375 -5.40 5.17 -23.37
N LEU A 376 -6.38 5.08 -22.45
CA LEU A 376 -6.49 6.00 -21.32
C LEU A 376 -5.26 5.92 -20.39
N LYS A 377 -4.64 4.74 -20.27
CA LYS A 377 -3.37 4.56 -19.56
C LYS A 377 -2.22 5.27 -20.29
N GLU A 378 -2.13 5.20 -21.61
CA GLU A 378 -1.08 5.89 -22.38
C GLU A 378 -1.26 7.41 -22.42
N LEU A 379 -2.49 7.92 -22.52
CA LEU A 379 -2.76 9.37 -22.47
C LEU A 379 -2.44 10.01 -21.11
N SER A 380 -2.55 9.25 -20.00
CA SER A 380 -2.06 9.71 -18.69
C SER A 380 -0.53 9.84 -18.64
N PHE A 381 0.19 9.10 -19.49
CA PHE A 381 1.65 9.18 -19.64
C PHE A 381 2.10 10.27 -20.62
N LEU A 382 1.31 10.59 -21.64
CA LEU A 382 1.64 11.57 -22.69
C LEU A 382 1.23 13.01 -22.37
N LYS A 383 0.51 13.27 -21.27
CA LYS A 383 0.26 14.63 -20.74
C LYS A 383 1.37 15.12 -19.78
N LYS A 384 2.62 14.75 -20.05
CA LYS A 384 3.79 15.28 -19.33
C LYS A 384 4.32 16.55 -19.98
#